data_AF-X1BQQ8-F1
#
_entry.id   AF-X1BQQ8-F1
#
_cell.length_a   1.000
_cell.length_b   1.000
_cell.length_c   1.000
_cell.angle_alpha   90.00
_cell.angle_beta   90.00
_cell.angle_gamma   90.00
#
_symmetry.space_group_name_H-M   'P 1'
#
loop_
_entity.id
_entity.type
_entity.pdbx_description
1 polymer ?
#
loop_
_entity_poly.entity_id
_entity_poly.type
_entity_poly.pdbx_seq_one_letter_code
_entity_poly.pdbx_strand_id
1 'polypeptide(L)' 'MYGADLAKIPNLQNLDDQISKARCKSKWGKQLELAIEPCIARKTFNRVGPKNPENKGCSICGKLCPFKIINSQKEVI' A
#
# COMPACT_ATOMS: atom_id res chain seq x y z
N MET A 1 7.44 -18.93 5.63
CA MET A 1 6.33 -19.55 6.37
C MET A 1 5.01 -18.91 5.99
N TYR A 2 4.80 -17.61 6.23
CA TYR A 2 3.54 -16.88 5.93
C TYR A 2 2.87 -17.22 4.58
N GLY A 3 3.62 -17.23 3.48
CA GLY A 3 3.04 -17.53 2.15
C GLY A 3 2.43 -18.93 2.04
N ALA A 4 2.99 -19.94 2.72
CA ALA A 4 2.41 -21.28 2.78
C ALA A 4 1.22 -21.34 3.75
N ASP A 5 1.32 -20.59 4.86
CA ASP A 5 0.26 -20.50 5.86
C ASP A 5 -0.99 -19.83 5.28
N LEU A 6 -0.82 -18.82 4.42
CA LEU A 6 -1.91 -18.11 3.75
C LEU A 6 -2.79 -19.05 2.93
N ALA A 7 -2.22 -20.09 2.34
CA ALA A 7 -2.97 -21.09 1.57
C ALA A 7 -3.73 -22.09 2.45
N LYS A 8 -3.36 -22.24 3.73
CA LYS A 8 -3.83 -23.32 4.60
C LYS A 8 -4.68 -22.85 5.78
N ILE A 9 -4.39 -21.67 6.33
CA ILE A 9 -5.02 -21.14 7.53
C ILE A 9 -6.16 -20.21 7.13
N PRO A 10 -7.42 -20.58 7.41
CA PRO A 10 -8.56 -19.71 7.17
C PRO A 10 -8.39 -18.36 7.88
N ASN A 11 -8.85 -17.29 7.25
CA ASN A 11 -8.81 -15.90 7.75
C ASN A 11 -7.41 -15.27 7.87
N LEU A 12 -6.30 -15.99 7.61
CA LEU A 12 -4.97 -15.38 7.65
C LEU A 12 -4.81 -14.26 6.61
N GLN A 13 -5.54 -14.36 5.49
CA GLN A 13 -5.67 -13.33 4.45
C GLN A 13 -6.14 -11.96 4.98
N ASN A 14 -6.79 -11.90 6.14
CA ASN A 14 -7.24 -10.63 6.71
C ASN A 14 -6.08 -9.65 6.96
N LEU A 15 -4.86 -10.14 7.21
CA LEU A 15 -3.68 -9.28 7.29
C LEU A 15 -3.30 -8.69 5.92
N ASP A 16 -3.24 -9.51 4.87
CA ASP A 16 -3.01 -9.04 3.49
C ASP A 16 -4.08 -8.04 3.04
N ASP A 17 -5.33 -8.29 3.38
CA ASP A 17 -6.46 -7.41 3.09
C ASP A 17 -6.32 -6.05 3.77
N GLN A 18 -5.89 -6.02 5.04
CA GLN A 18 -5.67 -4.78 5.76
C GLN A 18 -4.52 -3.96 5.14
N ILE A 19 -3.41 -4.62 4.79
CA ILE A 19 -2.29 -3.98 4.09
C ILE A 19 -2.74 -3.43 2.73
N SER A 20 -3.48 -4.22 1.96
CA SER A 20 -3.96 -3.88 0.62
C SER A 20 -4.97 -2.74 0.64
N LYS A 21 -5.91 -2.75 1.60
CA LYS A 21 -6.87 -1.65 1.82
C LYS A 21 -6.16 -0.37 2.24
N ALA A 22 -5.14 -0.45 3.09
CA ALA A 22 -4.33 0.70 3.47
C ALA A 22 -3.59 1.28 2.26
N ARG A 23 -3.01 0.42 1.40
CA ARG A 23 -2.33 0.83 0.16
C ARG A 23 -3.26 1.56 -0.80
N CYS A 24 -4.41 0.96 -1.10
CA CYS A 24 -5.40 1.53 -2.02
C CYS A 24 -5.88 2.92 -1.57
N LYS A 25 -6.01 3.13 -0.25
CA LYS A 25 -6.40 4.41 0.35
C LYS A 25 -5.23 5.36 0.63
N SER A 26 -4.01 5.03 0.19
CA SER A 26 -2.79 5.80 0.48
C SER A 26 -2.56 6.05 1.99
N LYS A 27 -3.04 5.15 2.86
CA LYS A 27 -2.79 5.19 4.31
C LYS A 27 -1.41 4.61 4.62
N TRP A 28 -0.36 5.28 4.15
CA TRP A 28 1.03 4.79 4.20
C TRP A 28 1.49 4.43 5.61
N GLY A 29 1.17 5.24 6.62
CA GLY A 29 1.51 4.93 8.01
C GLY A 29 1.01 3.57 8.46
N LYS A 30 -0.24 3.23 8.12
CA LYS A 30 -0.84 1.94 8.46
C LYS A 30 -0.27 0.78 7.63
N GLN A 31 -0.09 1.00 6.33
CA GLN A 31 0.50 -0.02 5.45
C GLN A 31 1.93 -0.39 5.89
N LEU A 32 2.74 0.60 6.27
CA LEU A 32 4.13 0.41 6.67
C LEU A 32 4.26 -0.21 8.07
N GLU A 33 3.33 0.10 8.98
CA GLU A 33 3.26 -0.53 10.32
C GLU A 33 2.93 -2.03 10.23
N LEU A 34 2.03 -2.41 9.32
CA LEU A 34 1.61 -3.80 9.13
C LEU A 34 2.60 -4.66 8.32
N ALA A 35 3.67 -4.06 7.79
CA ALA A 35 4.67 -4.82 7.03
C ALA A 35 5.38 -5.83 7.93
N ILE A 36 5.84 -6.95 7.35
CA ILE A 36 6.65 -7.95 8.07
C ILE A 36 7.88 -7.29 8.72
N GLU A 37 8.51 -6.36 8.00
CA GLU A 37 9.67 -5.59 8.47
C GLU A 37 9.40 -4.07 8.36
N PRO A 38 8.72 -3.47 9.37
CA PRO A 38 8.29 -2.07 9.29
C PRO A 38 9.43 -1.07 9.11
N CYS A 39 10.59 -1.32 9.73
CA CYS A 39 11.76 -0.47 9.63
C CYS A 39 12.32 -0.40 8.20
N ILE A 40 12.43 -1.55 7.53
CA ILE A 40 12.90 -1.64 6.14
C ILE A 40 11.88 -1.00 5.20
N ALA A 41 10.59 -1.25 5.42
CA ALA A 41 9.51 -0.67 4.63
C ALA A 41 9.54 0.87 4.72
N ARG A 42 9.66 1.44 5.93
CA ARG A 42 9.79 2.89 6.15
C ARG A 42 11.05 3.46 5.52
N LYS A 43 12.21 2.82 5.71
CA LYS A 43 13.47 3.25 5.09
C LYS A 43 13.35 3.30 3.57
N THR A 44 12.75 2.28 2.97
CA THR A 44 12.56 2.20 1.52
C THR A 44 11.59 3.28 1.04
N PHE A 45 10.44 3.42 1.72
CA PHE A 45 9.45 4.44 1.39
C PHE A 45 10.04 5.84 1.50
N ASN A 46 10.79 6.16 2.56
CA ASN A 46 11.41 7.46 2.76
C ASN A 46 12.54 7.75 1.75
N ARG A 47 13.22 6.72 1.24
CA ARG A 47 14.27 6.90 0.22
C ARG A 47 13.70 7.36 -1.13
N VAL A 48 12.47 6.96 -1.46
CA VAL A 48 11.90 7.15 -2.80
C VAL A 48 10.67 8.06 -2.81
N GLY A 49 9.83 8.00 -1.77
CA GLY A 49 8.57 8.71 -1.59
C GLY A 49 8.62 10.24 -1.61
N PRO A 50 9.66 10.91 -1.06
CA PRO A 50 9.78 12.37 -1.11
C PRO A 50 9.92 12.93 -2.54
N LYS A 51 10.27 12.07 -3.52
CA LYS A 51 10.39 12.45 -4.93
C LYS A 51 9.05 12.46 -5.68
N ASN A 52 7.93 12.14 -5.04
CA ASN A 52 6.62 12.25 -5.67
C ASN A 52 5.99 13.62 -5.36
N PRO A 53 6.02 14.60 -6.31
CA PRO A 53 5.48 15.94 -6.08
C PRO A 53 3.98 15.96 -5.79
N GLU A 54 3.27 14.85 -5.99
CA GLU A 54 1.81 14.81 -5.91
C GLU A 54 1.24 14.37 -4.55
N ASN A 55 2.09 14.07 -3.54
CA ASN A 55 1.74 13.69 -2.15
C ASN A 55 0.65 12.60 -1.95
N LYS A 56 0.10 12.03 -3.03
CA LYS A 56 -1.05 11.11 -3.04
C LYS A 56 -0.70 9.74 -3.65
N GLY A 57 0.56 9.32 -3.60
CA GLY A 57 1.03 8.06 -4.19
C GLY A 57 2.49 7.73 -3.87
N CYS A 58 2.95 6.54 -4.26
CA CYS A 58 4.39 6.22 -4.24
C CYS A 58 5.13 6.87 -5.43
N SER A 59 6.45 6.77 -5.45
CA SER A 59 7.31 7.38 -6.47
C SER A 59 7.43 6.58 -7.78
N ILE A 60 6.65 5.51 -7.96
CA ILE A 60 6.80 4.60 -9.11
C ILE A 60 6.02 5.14 -10.31
N CYS A 61 4.70 5.29 -10.17
CA CYS A 61 3.82 5.61 -11.31
C CYS A 61 3.51 7.12 -11.47
N GLY A 62 3.75 7.94 -10.43
CA GLY A 62 3.42 9.36 -10.44
C GLY A 62 1.95 9.62 -10.80
N LYS A 63 1.73 10.45 -11.84
CA LYS A 63 0.40 10.79 -12.38
C LYS A 63 -0.41 9.59 -12.87
N LEU A 64 0.27 8.53 -13.29
CA LEU A 64 -0.35 7.32 -13.84
C LEU A 64 -0.67 6.28 -12.76
N CYS A 65 -0.71 6.68 -11.49
CA CYS A 65 -1.08 5.78 -10.40
C CYS A 65 -2.51 5.23 -10.61
N PRO A 66 -2.71 3.91 -10.76
CA PRO A 66 -4.03 3.33 -11.04
C PRO A 66 -5.03 3.58 -9.91
N PHE A 67 -4.57 3.56 -8.64
CA PHE A 67 -5.44 3.87 -7.51
C PHE A 67 -5.92 5.32 -7.51
N LYS A 68 -5.10 6.27 -8.02
CA LYS A 68 -5.50 7.66 -8.17
C LYS A 68 -6.56 7.79 -9.26
N ILE A 69 -6.32 7.18 -10.43
CA ILE A 69 -7.25 7.20 -11.56
C ILE A 69 -8.61 6.60 -11.17
N ILE A 70 -8.62 5.41 -10.57
CA ILE A 70 -9.85 4.72 -10.16
C ILE A 70 -10.62 5.55 -9.12
N ASN A 71 -9.93 6.13 -8.13
CA ASN A 71 -10.61 6.95 -7.12
C ASN A 71 -11.17 8.25 -7.71
N SER A 72 -10.46 8.91 -8.63
CA SER A 72 -10.98 10.10 -9.32
C SER A 72 -12.20 9.79 -10.19
N GLN A 73 -12.29 8.60 -10.79
CA GLN A 73 -13.47 8.19 -11.55
C GLN A 73 -14.71 7.91 -10.66
N LYS A 74 -14.50 7.43 -9.43
CA LYS A 74 -15.59 7.20 -8.47
C LYS A 74 -16.25 8.48 -7.94
N GLU A 75 -15.58 9.63 -8.03
CA GLU A 75 -16.14 10.93 -7.61
C GLU A 75 -17.02 11.58 -8.69
N VAL A 76 -17.02 11.04 -9.91
CA VAL A 76 -17.77 11.56 -11.06
C VAL A 76 -19.11 10.83 -11.27
N ILE A 77 -19.34 9.73 -10.55
CA ILE A 77 -20.57 8.91 -10.61
C ILE A 77 -21.36 9.07 -9.32
#